data_AF-A0A2R5L3Z6-F1
#
_entry.id   AF-A0A2R5L3Z6-F1
#
_cell.length_a   1.000
_cell.length_b   1.000
_cell.length_c   1.000
_cell.angle_alpha   90.00
_cell.angle_beta   90.00
_cell.angle_gamma   90.00
#
_symmetry.space_group_name_H-M   'P 1'
#
loop_
_entity.id
_entity.type
_entity.pdbx_description
1 polymer ?
#
loop_
_entity_poly.entity_id
_entity_poly.type
_entity_poly.pdbx_seq_one_letter_code
_entity_poly.pdbx_strand_id
1 'polypeptide(L)'
;IEELLKRTQRAPLKPQQRLVVLRYYLIPRLYHQLVLGHWTRQILDRIDVNVRSAVRRWIRLPHDTPVAYFHAPVSSGGLGIPSFRVNVPAMQRARLIGLRESTHPVVREAMKSKVMTDTRLRAEAALTY
;
A
#
# COMPACT_ATOMS: atom_id res chain seq x y z
N ILE A 1 10.29 1.72 5.28
CA ILE A 1 9.80 0.32 5.22
C ILE A 1 10.93 -0.70 5.30
N GLU A 2 12.06 -0.48 4.62
CA GLU A 2 13.18 -1.43 4.61
C GLU A 2 13.66 -1.83 6.00
N GLU A 3 13.79 -0.87 6.91
CA GLU A 3 14.17 -1.16 8.30
C GLU A 3 13.14 -2.04 9.03
N LEU A 4 11.83 -1.79 8.83
CA LEU A 4 10.79 -2.64 9.41
C LEU A 4 10.84 -4.07 8.86
N LEU A 5 11.15 -4.23 7.57
CA LEU A 5 11.33 -5.54 6.95
C LEU A 5 12.58 -6.25 7.49
N LYS A 6 13.69 -5.53 7.68
CA LYS A 6 14.92 -6.06 8.30
C LYS A 6 14.68 -6.51 9.73
N ARG A 7 13.97 -5.72 10.54
CA ARG A 7 13.57 -6.09 11.91
C ARG A 7 12.72 -7.36 11.93
N THR A 8 11.72 -7.45 11.05
CA THR A 8 10.87 -8.65 10.91
C THR A 8 11.67 -9.87 10.49
N GLN A 9 12.68 -9.68 9.61
CA GLN A 9 13.57 -10.75 9.16
C GLN A 9 14.50 -11.26 10.27
N ARG A 10 15.01 -10.37 11.14
CA ARG A 10 15.91 -10.72 12.25
C ARG A 10 15.18 -11.37 13.42
N ALA A 11 13.90 -11.09 13.60
CA ALA A 11 13.12 -11.69 14.66
C ALA A 11 13.03 -13.22 14.49
N PRO A 12 13.06 -14.00 15.60
CA PRO A 12 12.95 -15.46 15.59
C PRO A 12 11.51 -15.91 15.32
N LEU A 13 10.99 -15.55 14.14
CA LEU A 13 9.64 -15.84 13.68
C LEU A 13 9.66 -16.88 12.57
N LYS A 14 8.66 -17.77 12.57
CA LYS A 14 8.41 -18.67 11.44
C LYS A 14 8.06 -17.86 10.18
N PRO A 15 8.41 -18.32 8.97
CA PRO A 15 8.09 -17.62 7.73
C PRO A 15 6.61 -17.23 7.60
N GLN A 16 5.70 -18.11 8.02
CA GLN A 16 4.26 -17.86 8.00
C GLN A 16 3.88 -16.73 8.98
N GLN A 17 4.48 -16.69 10.17
CA GLN A 17 4.27 -15.60 11.13
C GLN A 17 4.77 -14.26 10.58
N ARG A 18 5.89 -14.25 9.83
CA ARG A 18 6.37 -13.02 9.17
C ARG A 18 5.38 -12.49 8.13
N LEU A 19 4.71 -13.38 7.39
CA LEU A 19 3.66 -13.00 6.46
C LEU A 19 2.44 -12.40 7.17
N VAL A 20 2.03 -13.00 8.30
CA VAL A 20 0.94 -12.46 9.14
C VAL A 20 1.32 -11.07 9.65
N VAL A 21 2.54 -10.91 10.18
CA VAL A 21 3.05 -9.62 10.65
C VAL A 21 3.05 -8.57 9.53
N LEU A 22 3.52 -8.95 8.34
CA LEU A 22 3.52 -8.09 7.17
C LEU A 22 2.11 -7.63 6.81
N ARG A 23 1.18 -8.57 6.64
CA ARG A 23 -0.17 -8.31 6.13
C ARG A 23 -1.04 -7.52 7.11
N TYR A 24 -1.00 -7.86 8.40
CA TYR A 24 -1.93 -7.30 9.38
C TYR A 24 -1.37 -6.10 10.15
N TYR A 25 -0.04 -5.90 10.17
CA TYR A 25 0.56 -4.84 10.97
C TYR A 25 1.41 -3.87 10.14
N LEU A 26 2.33 -4.36 9.32
CA LEU A 26 3.24 -3.47 8.57
C LEU A 26 2.54 -2.75 7.43
N ILE A 27 1.77 -3.47 6.61
CA ILE A 27 1.07 -2.89 5.45
C ILE A 27 0.03 -1.86 5.89
N PRO A 28 -0.88 -2.13 6.85
CA PRO A 28 -1.86 -1.14 7.30
C PRO A 28 -1.23 0.12 7.89
N ARG A 29 -0.12 -0.03 8.64
CA ARG A 29 0.63 1.11 9.18
C ARG A 29 1.16 2.02 8.08
N LEU A 30 1.66 1.44 6.98
CA LEU A 30 2.11 2.22 5.83
C LEU A 30 0.95 2.87 5.07
N TYR A 31 -0.18 2.18 4.93
CA TYR A 31 -1.37 2.76 4.27
C TYR A 31 -1.82 4.03 4.96
N HIS A 32 -1.91 4.02 6.29
CA HIS A 32 -2.29 5.23 7.03
C HIS A 32 -1.38 6.42 6.70
N GLN A 33 -0.06 6.21 6.69
CA GLN A 33 0.90 7.26 6.38
C GLN A 33 0.81 7.74 4.92
N LEU A 34 0.71 6.81 3.97
CA LEU A 34 0.72 7.12 2.55
C LEU A 34 -0.60 7.74 2.06
N VAL A 35 -1.73 7.31 2.61
CA VAL A 35 -3.06 7.86 2.25
C VAL A 35 -3.21 9.30 2.73
N LEU A 36 -2.63 9.64 3.87
CA LEU A 36 -2.64 11.00 4.42
C LEU A 36 -1.53 11.89 3.84
N GLY A 37 -0.42 11.28 3.42
CA GLY A 37 0.77 11.99 2.96
C GLY A 37 0.88 12.19 1.44
N HIS A 38 2.02 12.75 1.07
CA HIS A 38 2.45 12.87 -0.32
C HIS A 38 3.22 11.61 -0.75
N TRP A 39 2.97 11.13 -1.96
CA TRP A 39 3.66 9.99 -2.56
C TRP A 39 3.89 10.21 -4.06
N THR A 40 4.88 9.52 -4.61
CA THR A 40 5.09 9.43 -6.06
C THR A 40 4.93 7.98 -6.48
N ARG A 41 4.61 7.75 -7.77
CA ARG A 41 4.46 6.40 -8.32
C ARG A 41 5.72 5.56 -8.10
N GLN A 42 6.89 6.16 -8.32
CA GLN A 42 8.18 5.51 -8.10
C GLN A 42 8.37 5.04 -6.65
N ILE A 43 7.90 5.82 -5.66
CA ILE A 43 7.98 5.43 -4.25
C ILE A 43 7.11 4.20 -3.97
N LEU A 44 5.87 4.18 -4.48
CA LEU A 44 4.96 3.04 -4.30
C LEU A 44 5.50 1.78 -4.96
N ASP A 45 6.03 1.89 -6.19
CA ASP A 45 6.64 0.78 -6.90
C ASP A 45 7.86 0.22 -6.15
N ARG A 46 8.69 1.10 -5.60
CA ARG A 46 9.87 0.71 -4.81
C ARG A 46 9.47 -0.01 -3.53
N ILE A 47 8.39 0.42 -2.87
CA ILE A 47 7.83 -0.28 -1.71
C ILE A 47 7.36 -1.68 -2.12
N ASP A 48 6.60 -1.80 -3.21
CA ASP A 48 6.11 -3.10 -3.73
C ASP A 48 7.27 -4.06 -4.06
N VAL A 49 8.34 -3.57 -4.70
CA VAL A 49 9.55 -4.35 -4.99
C VAL A 49 10.24 -4.81 -3.71
N ASN A 50 10.42 -3.91 -2.73
CA ASN A 50 11.08 -4.22 -1.47
C ASN A 50 10.31 -5.26 -0.66
N VAL A 51 8.97 -5.14 -0.61
CA VAL A 51 8.09 -6.11 0.06
C VAL A 51 8.19 -7.48 -0.62
N ARG A 52 8.05 -7.55 -1.96
CA ARG A 52 8.17 -8.81 -2.70
C ARG A 52 9.55 -9.45 -2.53
N SER A 53 10.62 -8.66 -2.55
CA SER A 53 12.00 -9.14 -2.31
C SER A 53 12.17 -9.74 -0.92
N ALA A 54 11.61 -9.10 0.12
CA ALA A 54 11.66 -9.64 1.49
C ALA A 54 10.84 -10.93 1.62
N VAL A 55 9.63 -10.95 1.06
CA VAL A 55 8.75 -12.12 1.06
C VAL A 55 9.43 -13.30 0.36
N ARG A 56 10.01 -13.09 -0.82
CA ARG A 56 10.77 -14.13 -1.54
C ARG A 56 11.83 -14.77 -0.66
N ARG A 57 12.61 -13.97 0.07
CA ARG A 57 13.62 -14.46 1.02
C ARG A 57 13.02 -15.22 2.19
N TRP A 58 11.90 -14.77 2.76
CA TRP A 58 11.32 -15.38 3.95
C TRP A 58 10.78 -16.78 3.70
N ILE A 59 10.09 -16.99 2.57
CA ILE A 59 9.47 -18.28 2.22
C ILE A 59 10.24 -19.06 1.14
N ARG A 60 11.45 -18.61 0.79
CA ARG A 60 12.34 -19.24 -0.21
C ARG A 60 11.65 -19.48 -1.57
N LEU A 61 10.93 -18.47 -2.05
CA LEU A 61 10.29 -18.53 -3.37
C LEU A 61 11.33 -18.44 -4.50
N PRO A 62 11.14 -19.19 -5.60
CA PRO A 62 11.93 -19.03 -6.81
C PRO A 62 11.87 -17.60 -7.38
N HIS A 63 12.94 -17.19 -8.07
CA HIS A 63 13.00 -15.88 -8.73
C HIS A 63 11.94 -15.74 -9.84
N ASP A 64 11.59 -16.85 -10.49
CA ASP A 64 10.61 -16.93 -11.58
C ASP A 64 9.15 -16.88 -11.09
N THR A 65 8.92 -16.72 -9.78
CA THR A 65 7.57 -16.58 -9.23
C THR A 65 6.90 -15.33 -9.81
N PRO A 66 5.74 -15.47 -10.48
CA PRO A 66 5.07 -14.37 -11.14
C PRO A 66 4.59 -13.33 -10.13
N VAL A 67 4.59 -12.06 -10.52
CA VAL A 67 4.16 -10.94 -9.65
C VAL A 67 2.70 -11.09 -9.22
N ALA A 68 1.86 -11.61 -10.10
CA ALA A 68 0.45 -11.88 -9.83
C ALA A 68 0.25 -12.80 -8.63
N TYR A 69 1.14 -13.78 -8.38
CA TYR A 69 1.04 -14.69 -7.25
C TYR A 69 1.09 -13.97 -5.88
N PHE A 70 1.86 -12.89 -5.78
CA PHE A 70 1.95 -12.11 -4.55
C PHE A 70 0.64 -11.38 -4.24
N HIS A 71 0.00 -10.84 -5.27
CA HIS A 71 -1.18 -9.97 -5.15
C HIS A 71 -2.50 -10.72 -5.22
N ALA A 72 -2.52 -11.91 -5.82
CA ALA A 72 -3.70 -12.75 -5.91
C ALA A 72 -4.22 -13.09 -4.49
N PRO A 73 -5.54 -13.16 -4.30
CA PRO A 73 -6.12 -13.48 -3.01
C PRO A 73 -5.76 -14.91 -2.58
N VAL A 74 -5.71 -15.12 -1.27
CA VAL A 74 -5.38 -16.44 -0.69
C VAL A 74 -6.39 -17.51 -1.09
N SER A 75 -7.67 -17.13 -1.26
CA SER A 75 -8.72 -18.02 -1.77
C SER A 75 -8.47 -18.53 -3.19
N SER A 76 -7.71 -17.81 -4.00
CA SER A 76 -7.30 -18.21 -5.35
C SER A 76 -5.89 -18.80 -5.39
N GLY A 77 -5.31 -19.15 -4.23
CA GLY A 77 -3.97 -19.74 -4.12
C GLY A 77 -2.82 -18.74 -4.10
N GLY A 78 -3.07 -17.43 -4.04
CA GLY A 78 -2.03 -16.40 -3.92
C GLY A 78 -1.61 -16.09 -2.48
N LEU A 79 -0.73 -15.10 -2.31
CA LEU A 79 -0.27 -14.66 -0.98
C LEU A 79 -1.15 -13.57 -0.34
N GLY A 80 -2.04 -12.94 -1.11
CA GLY A 80 -2.94 -11.89 -0.62
C GLY A 80 -2.22 -10.63 -0.12
N ILE A 81 -1.05 -10.32 -0.67
CA ILE A 81 -0.29 -9.10 -0.35
C ILE A 81 -0.75 -8.00 -1.29
N PRO A 82 -1.47 -6.97 -0.82
CA PRO A 82 -2.02 -5.98 -1.75
C PRO A 82 -0.92 -5.06 -2.30
N SER A 83 -1.02 -4.69 -3.57
CA SER A 83 -0.07 -3.75 -4.21
C SER A 83 -0.28 -2.33 -3.67
N PHE A 84 0.81 -1.70 -3.22
CA PHE A 84 0.80 -0.30 -2.81
C PHE A 84 0.50 0.63 -3.98
N ARG A 85 1.02 0.33 -5.19
CA ARG A 85 0.77 1.09 -6.42
C ARG A 85 -0.72 1.28 -6.71
N VAL A 86 -1.54 0.27 -6.43
CA VAL A 86 -2.98 0.29 -6.73
C VAL A 86 -3.80 0.72 -5.51
N ASN A 87 -3.51 0.17 -4.33
CA ASN A 87 -4.35 0.37 -3.15
C ASN A 87 -4.20 1.78 -2.55
N VAL A 88 -2.99 2.36 -2.52
CA VAL A 88 -2.78 3.68 -1.91
C VAL A 88 -3.53 4.78 -2.68
N PRO A 89 -3.42 4.89 -4.02
CA PRO A 89 -4.20 5.88 -4.76
C PRO A 89 -5.71 5.65 -4.65
N ALA A 90 -6.16 4.38 -4.67
CA ALA A 90 -7.58 4.05 -4.52
C ALA A 90 -8.13 4.51 -3.15
N MET A 91 -7.41 4.21 -2.06
CA MET A 91 -7.79 4.62 -0.70
C MET A 91 -7.74 6.15 -0.53
N GLN A 92 -6.72 6.81 -1.09
CA GLN A 92 -6.61 8.27 -1.05
C GLN A 92 -7.76 8.94 -1.82
N ARG A 93 -8.11 8.42 -3.00
CA ARG A 93 -9.26 8.91 -3.76
C ARG A 93 -10.56 8.73 -2.98
N ALA A 94 -10.82 7.54 -2.45
CA ALA A 94 -12.03 7.26 -1.67
C ALA A 94 -12.16 8.20 -0.46
N ARG A 95 -11.06 8.42 0.27
CA ARG A 95 -11.00 9.39 1.38
C ARG A 95 -11.36 10.81 0.92
N LEU A 96 -10.76 11.28 -0.17
CA LEU A 96 -10.98 12.65 -0.66
C LEU A 96 -12.42 12.86 -1.14
N ILE A 97 -13.03 11.86 -1.77
CA ILE A 97 -14.45 11.89 -2.15
C ILE A 97 -15.33 12.01 -0.89
N GLY A 98 -15.07 11.17 0.13
CA GLY A 98 -15.82 11.24 1.38
C GLY A 98 -15.67 12.58 2.12
N LEU A 99 -14.48 13.20 2.09
CA LEU A 99 -14.27 14.53 2.68
C LEU A 99 -15.01 15.63 1.91
N ARG A 100 -15.10 15.53 0.57
CA ARG A 100 -15.87 16.47 -0.25
C ARG A 100 -17.37 16.40 0.06
N GLU A 101 -17.86 15.21 0.40
CA GLU A 101 -19.26 14.94 0.74
C GLU A 101 -19.55 15.08 2.25
N SER A 102 -18.59 15.60 3.02
CA SER A 102 -18.76 15.78 4.46
C SER A 102 -19.92 16.72 4.81
N THR A 103 -20.61 16.42 5.90
CA THR A 103 -21.67 17.27 6.47
C THR A 103 -21.11 18.60 6.98
N HIS A 104 -19.87 18.62 7.45
CA HIS A 104 -19.23 19.81 8.02
C HIS A 104 -18.84 20.84 6.94
N PRO A 105 -19.31 22.10 7.04
CA PRO A 105 -19.09 23.11 6.00
C PRO A 105 -17.61 23.49 5.84
N VAL A 106 -16.86 23.54 6.94
CA VAL A 106 -15.42 23.87 6.94
C VAL A 106 -14.61 22.84 6.15
N VAL A 107 -14.94 21.55 6.28
CA VAL A 107 -14.25 20.47 5.58
C VAL A 107 -14.52 20.54 4.08
N ARG A 108 -15.78 20.79 3.68
CA ARG A 108 -16.14 20.95 2.27
C ARG A 108 -15.42 22.13 1.62
N GLU A 109 -15.33 23.26 2.33
CA GLU A 109 -14.64 24.44 1.82
C GLU A 109 -13.13 24.18 1.70
N ALA A 110 -12.52 23.53 2.70
CA ALA A 110 -11.11 23.15 2.65
C ALA A 110 -10.78 22.21 1.46
N MET A 111 -11.72 21.35 1.05
CA MET A 111 -11.56 20.47 -0.12
C MET A 111 -11.50 21.21 -1.46
N LYS A 112 -11.97 22.46 -1.53
CA LYS A 112 -11.84 23.30 -2.73
C LYS A 112 -10.45 23.90 -2.91
N SER A 113 -9.60 23.81 -1.88
CA SER A 113 -8.22 24.29 -1.97
C SER A 113 -7.44 23.56 -3.07
N LYS A 114 -6.54 24.30 -3.74
CA LYS A 114 -5.72 23.77 -4.84
C LYS A 114 -4.94 22.51 -4.46
N VAL A 115 -4.43 22.46 -3.23
CA VAL A 115 -3.67 21.30 -2.73
C VAL A 115 -4.54 20.03 -2.71
N MET A 116 -5.80 20.14 -2.30
CA MET A 116 -6.72 19.00 -2.23
C MET A 116 -7.16 18.56 -3.63
N THR A 117 -7.43 19.50 -4.53
CA THR A 117 -7.79 19.19 -5.93
C THR A 117 -6.65 18.49 -6.66
N ASP A 118 -5.42 18.98 -6.51
CA ASP A 118 -4.23 18.40 -7.15
C ASP A 118 -3.94 17.00 -6.61
N THR A 119 -4.10 16.80 -5.29
CA THR A 119 -3.95 15.48 -4.67
C THR A 119 -4.97 14.48 -5.20
N ARG A 120 -6.22 14.89 -5.40
CA ARG A 120 -7.27 14.07 -6.00
C ARG A 120 -6.93 13.70 -7.44
N LEU A 121 -6.55 14.68 -8.26
CA LEU A 121 -6.20 14.47 -9.67
C LEU A 121 -5.01 13.51 -9.81
N ARG A 122 -3.99 13.66 -8.97
CA ARG A 122 -2.85 12.73 -8.91
C ARG A 122 -3.29 11.31 -8.55
N ALA A 123 -4.14 11.18 -7.53
CA ALA A 123 -4.65 9.87 -7.12
C ALA A 123 -5.45 9.19 -8.23
N GLU A 124 -6.26 9.96 -8.97
CA GLU A 124 -6.99 9.48 -10.15
C GLU A 124 -6.03 9.08 -11.27
N ALA A 125 -5.09 9.94 -11.64
CA ALA A 125 -4.11 9.67 -12.70
C ALA A 125 -3.24 8.42 -12.42
N ALA A 126 -2.96 8.14 -11.15
CA ALA A 126 -2.22 6.94 -10.75
C ALA A 126 -3.03 5.63 -10.90
N LEU A 127 -4.35 5.72 -10.96
CA LEU A 127 -5.24 4.57 -11.19
C LEU A 127 -5.45 4.27 -12.67
N THR A 128 -5.25 5.24 -13.56
CA THR A 128 -5.60 5.13 -14.99
C THR A 128 -4.54 4.44 -15.88
N TYR A 129 -3.46 3.88 -15.31
CA TYR A 129 -2.36 3.24 -16.06
C TYR A 129 -1.71 2.06 -15.33
#